data_AF-A0A395IEN1-F1
#
_entry.id   AF-A0A395IEN1-F1
#
_cell.length_a   1.000
_cell.length_b   1.000
_cell.length_c   1.000
_cell.angle_alpha   90.00
_cell.angle_beta   90.00
_cell.angle_gamma   90.00
#
_symmetry.space_group_name_H-M   'P 1'
#
loop_
_entity.id
_entity.type
_entity.pdbx_description
1 polymer ?
#
loop_
_entity_poly.entity_id
_entity_poly.type
_entity_poly.pdbx_seq_one_letter_code
_entity_poly.pdbx_strand_id
1 'polypeptide(L)'
;MSQEDYHINFVLESIETIMSSEKQPKVILFDIGGVCVLSPMQAILDFERANNIPPGWVNYSISRNKPNGFWHRLERGEINLDQSFFSGFTSDLHNPSFWSTFYKSIREKHSLPAEVPPIPQIDGEALFWSMMDHSRSLILGASISVFISHTPNFTLQSQRPNPQPPTNPEKGCTPASKTCTPPKNTP
;
A
#
# COMPACT_ATOMS: atom_id res chain seq x y z
N MET A 1 -31.89 -49.57 16.19
CA MET A 1 -31.53 -48.32 15.47
C MET A 1 -32.72 -47.96 14.62
N SER A 2 -33.22 -46.73 14.74
CA SER A 2 -34.39 -46.29 13.99
C SER A 2 -34.01 -46.00 12.53
N GLN A 3 -34.97 -46.08 11.62
CA GLN A 3 -34.75 -45.86 10.19
C GLN A 3 -34.29 -44.41 9.88
N GLU A 4 -34.61 -43.48 10.77
CA GLU A 4 -34.18 -42.07 10.71
C GLU A 4 -32.69 -41.91 11.06
N ASP A 5 -32.18 -42.67 12.03
CA ASP A 5 -30.76 -42.64 12.42
C ASP A 5 -29.85 -43.06 11.26
N TYR A 6 -30.29 -44.00 10.43
CA TYR A 6 -29.52 -44.46 9.27
C TYR A 6 -29.39 -43.38 8.20
N HIS A 7 -30.46 -42.63 7.96
CA HIS A 7 -30.46 -41.53 7.00
C HIS A 7 -29.53 -40.40 7.42
N ILE A 8 -29.50 -40.08 8.72
CA ILE A 8 -28.60 -39.05 9.25
C ILE A 8 -27.14 -39.50 9.12
N ASN A 9 -26.82 -40.73 9.51
CA ASN A 9 -25.45 -41.24 9.42
C ASN A 9 -24.95 -41.31 7.97
N PHE A 10 -25.79 -41.75 7.03
CA PHE A 10 -25.44 -41.80 5.61
C PHE A 10 -25.18 -40.41 5.01
N VAL A 11 -25.95 -39.40 5.43
CA VAL A 11 -25.74 -38.01 5.01
C VAL A 11 -24.43 -37.45 5.58
N LEU A 12 -24.13 -37.72 6.86
CA LEU A 12 -22.88 -37.29 7.49
C LEU A 12 -21.65 -37.92 6.82
N GLU A 13 -21.70 -39.23 6.55
CA GLU A 13 -20.62 -39.97 5.89
C GLU A 13 -20.43 -39.52 4.43
N SER A 14 -21.52 -39.18 3.73
CA SER A 14 -21.47 -38.59 2.38
C SER A 14 -20.84 -37.19 2.40
N ILE A 15 -21.20 -36.34 3.36
CA ILE A 15 -20.60 -35.01 3.53
C ILE A 15 -19.11 -35.14 3.86
N GLU A 16 -18.74 -36.04 4.77
CA GLU A 16 -17.35 -36.29 5.15
C GLU A 16 -16.53 -36.81 3.96
N THR A 17 -17.10 -37.69 3.15
CA THR A 17 -16.48 -38.21 1.92
C THR A 17 -16.31 -37.11 0.87
N ILE A 18 -17.32 -36.27 0.65
CA ILE A 18 -17.23 -35.14 -0.30
C ILE A 18 -16.16 -34.14 0.15
N MET A 19 -16.16 -33.76 1.44
CA MET A 19 -15.18 -32.84 2.01
C MET A 19 -13.75 -33.43 2.06
N SER A 20 -13.63 -34.76 2.12
CA SER A 20 -12.34 -35.46 2.08
C SER A 20 -11.83 -35.70 0.63
N SER A 21 -12.72 -35.69 -0.37
CA SER A 21 -12.37 -35.91 -1.79
C SER A 21 -11.80 -34.68 -2.50
N GLU A 22 -12.02 -33.48 -1.96
CA GLU A 22 -11.37 -32.26 -2.43
C GLU A 22 -9.91 -32.27 -1.99
N LYS A 23 -8.99 -32.42 -2.95
CA LYS A 23 -7.54 -32.45 -2.71
C LYS A 23 -7.10 -31.18 -1.96
N GLN A 24 -6.92 -31.30 -0.64
CA GLN A 24 -6.63 -30.15 0.20
C GLN A 24 -5.40 -29.39 -0.31
N PRO A 25 -5.46 -28.05 -0.38
CA PRO A 25 -4.34 -27.25 -0.81
C PRO A 25 -3.17 -27.44 0.16
N LYS A 26 -2.00 -27.81 -0.38
CA LYS A 26 -0.80 -28.02 0.43
C LYS A 26 -0.12 -26.71 0.84
N VAL A 27 -0.39 -25.64 0.10
CA VAL A 27 0.21 -24.32 0.30
C VAL A 27 -0.85 -23.26 0.04
N ILE A 28 -0.89 -22.26 0.92
CA ILE A 28 -1.71 -21.06 0.78
C ILE A 28 -0.76 -19.87 0.84
N LEU A 29 -0.81 -19.02 -0.18
CA LEU A 29 0.01 -17.81 -0.25
C LEU A 29 -0.89 -16.60 0.01
N PHE A 30 -0.52 -15.80 0.99
CA PHE A 30 -1.20 -14.55 1.31
C PHE A 30 -0.36 -13.38 0.81
N ASP A 31 -1.00 -12.44 0.13
CA ASP A 31 -0.42 -11.10 -0.03
C ASP A 31 -0.38 -10.39 1.34
N ILE A 32 0.41 -9.33 1.45
CA ILE A 32 0.51 -8.54 2.68
C ILE A 32 -0.52 -7.41 2.65
N GLY A 33 -0.41 -6.49 1.68
CA GLY A 33 -1.23 -5.29 1.61
C GLY A 33 -2.67 -5.57 1.22
N GLY A 34 -3.63 -5.19 2.07
CA GLY A 34 -5.05 -5.42 1.83
C GLY A 34 -5.55 -6.84 2.16
N VAL A 35 -4.66 -7.74 2.58
CA VAL A 35 -5.00 -9.12 2.99
C VAL A 35 -4.62 -9.35 4.45
N CYS A 36 -3.32 -9.26 4.76
CA CYS A 36 -2.83 -9.38 6.14
C CYS A 36 -2.89 -8.06 6.91
N VAL A 37 -2.67 -6.93 6.21
CA VAL A 37 -2.69 -5.57 6.76
C VAL A 37 -3.58 -4.66 5.93
N LEU A 38 -3.88 -3.46 6.43
CA LEU A 38 -4.60 -2.47 5.62
C LEU A 38 -3.86 -2.13 4.32
N SER A 39 -4.63 -1.91 3.26
CA SER A 39 -4.07 -1.62 1.94
C SER A 39 -3.44 -0.23 1.91
N PRO A 40 -2.20 -0.09 1.41
CA PRO A 40 -1.58 1.22 1.20
C PRO A 40 -2.34 2.08 0.18
N MET A 41 -3.17 1.47 -0.69
CA MET A 41 -4.01 2.20 -1.64
C MET A 41 -5.03 3.11 -0.96
N GLN A 42 -5.48 2.77 0.26
CA GLN A 42 -6.39 3.63 1.00
C GLN A 42 -5.69 4.91 1.47
N ALA A 43 -4.45 4.81 1.94
CA ALA A 43 -3.63 5.98 2.29
C ALA A 43 -3.37 6.90 1.09
N ILE A 44 -3.13 6.33 -0.10
CA ILE A 44 -3.02 7.09 -1.35
C ILE A 44 -4.30 7.87 -1.61
N LEU A 45 -5.46 7.21 -1.51
CA LEU A 45 -6.74 7.83 -1.79
C LEU A 45 -7.07 8.95 -0.80
N ASP A 46 -6.77 8.74 0.48
CA ASP A 46 -6.98 9.76 1.52
C ASP A 46 -6.01 10.94 1.33
N PHE A 47 -4.76 10.68 0.95
CA PHE A 47 -3.80 11.72 0.57
C PHE A 47 -4.30 12.53 -0.63
N GLU A 48 -4.78 11.88 -1.68
CA GLU A 48 -5.29 12.57 -2.88
C GLU A 48 -6.46 13.48 -2.54
N ARG A 49 -7.44 12.99 -1.76
CA ARG A 49 -8.57 13.79 -1.30
C ARG A 49 -8.14 14.98 -0.44
N ALA A 50 -7.23 14.75 0.52
CA ALA A 50 -6.75 15.80 1.42
C ALA A 50 -6.02 16.94 0.67
N ASN A 51 -5.41 16.63 -0.48
CA ASN A 51 -4.68 17.59 -1.30
C ASN A 51 -5.48 18.09 -2.53
N ASN A 52 -6.78 17.81 -2.61
CA ASN A 52 -7.64 18.15 -3.76
C ASN A 52 -7.12 17.62 -5.11
N ILE A 53 -6.44 16.46 -5.07
CA ILE A 53 -5.99 15.74 -6.25
C ILE A 53 -7.13 14.83 -6.70
N PRO A 54 -7.48 14.80 -7.99
CA PRO A 54 -8.47 13.86 -8.49
C PRO A 54 -8.06 12.41 -8.19
N PRO A 55 -8.96 11.59 -7.62
CA PRO A 55 -8.64 10.24 -7.18
C PRO A 55 -8.03 9.36 -8.29
N GLY A 56 -6.98 8.63 -7.94
CA GLY A 56 -6.28 7.69 -8.81
C GLY A 56 -5.04 8.25 -9.52
N TRP A 57 -4.68 9.51 -9.30
CA TRP A 57 -3.50 10.12 -9.92
C TRP A 57 -2.20 9.39 -9.57
N VAL A 58 -1.95 9.14 -8.29
CA VAL A 58 -0.72 8.50 -7.81
C VAL A 58 -0.58 7.10 -8.40
N ASN A 59 -1.65 6.31 -8.32
CA ASN A 59 -1.69 4.96 -8.90
C ASN A 59 -1.50 4.98 -10.43
N TYR A 60 -2.12 5.94 -11.11
CA TYR A 60 -1.94 6.14 -12.54
C TYR A 60 -0.47 6.45 -12.85
N SER A 61 0.13 7.41 -12.16
CA SER A 61 1.53 7.80 -12.38
C SER A 61 2.50 6.65 -12.13
N ILE A 62 2.35 5.91 -11.02
CA ILE A 62 3.13 4.70 -10.76
C ILE A 62 2.98 3.73 -11.94
N SER A 63 1.76 3.36 -12.32
CA SER A 63 1.52 2.37 -13.37
C SER A 63 2.15 2.75 -14.73
N ARG A 64 2.17 4.04 -15.08
CA ARG A 64 2.69 4.56 -16.36
C ARG A 64 4.20 4.67 -16.40
N ASN A 65 4.87 4.77 -15.25
CA ASN A 65 6.32 4.76 -15.18
C ASN A 65 6.93 3.35 -15.34
N LYS A 66 6.12 2.30 -15.54
CA LYS A 66 6.65 0.95 -15.85
C LYS A 66 7.48 0.93 -17.14
N PRO A 67 8.56 0.12 -17.22
CA PRO A 67 9.14 -0.71 -16.16
C PRO A 67 10.20 0.00 -15.31
N ASN A 68 10.57 1.24 -15.66
CA ASN A 68 11.78 1.92 -15.17
C ASN A 68 11.53 2.93 -14.04
N GLY A 69 10.29 3.12 -13.62
CA GLY A 69 9.95 4.01 -12.51
C GLY A 69 10.63 3.58 -11.21
N PHE A 70 10.94 4.57 -10.37
CA PHE A 70 11.64 4.38 -9.10
C PHE A 70 10.90 3.41 -8.17
N TRP A 71 9.57 3.45 -8.15
CA TRP A 71 8.76 2.47 -7.42
C TRP A 71 9.08 1.02 -7.83
N HIS A 72 9.11 0.74 -9.13
CA HIS A 72 9.34 -0.62 -9.64
C HIS A 72 10.79 -1.07 -9.44
N ARG A 73 11.74 -0.15 -9.57
CA ARG A 73 13.16 -0.43 -9.30
C ARG A 73 13.37 -0.78 -7.83
N LEU A 74 12.69 -0.08 -6.92
CA LEU A 74 12.68 -0.40 -5.49
C LEU A 74 12.06 -1.78 -5.23
N GLU A 75 10.88 -2.07 -5.81
CA GLU A 75 10.21 -3.37 -5.65
C GLU A 75 11.08 -4.55 -6.12
N ARG A 76 11.86 -4.36 -7.19
CA ARG A 76 12.82 -5.34 -7.72
C ARG A 76 14.14 -5.41 -6.95
N GLY A 77 14.38 -4.50 -6.01
CA GLY A 77 15.64 -4.43 -5.25
C GLY A 77 16.82 -3.90 -6.06
N GLU A 78 16.56 -3.15 -7.14
CA GLU A 78 17.61 -2.53 -7.98
C GLU A 78 18.18 -1.25 -7.37
N ILE A 79 17.46 -0.64 -6.43
CA ILE A 79 17.85 0.58 -5.69
C ILE A 79 17.49 0.43 -4.21
N ASN A 80 18.18 1.18 -3.37
CA ASN A 80 17.91 1.22 -1.92
C ASN A 80 16.75 2.17 -1.60
N LEU A 81 16.09 1.94 -0.46
CA LEU A 81 15.13 2.86 0.12
C LEU A 81 15.88 4.00 0.84
N ASP A 82 16.31 5.00 0.07
CA ASP A 82 17.06 6.16 0.55
C ASP A 82 16.55 7.46 -0.09
N GLN A 83 17.24 8.58 0.18
CA GLN A 83 16.87 9.88 -0.39
C GLN A 83 16.83 9.88 -1.92
N SER A 84 17.70 9.10 -2.58
CA SER A 84 17.74 9.01 -4.04
C SER A 84 16.46 8.35 -4.57
N PHE A 85 15.96 7.33 -3.88
CA PHE A 85 14.65 6.77 -4.17
C PHE A 85 13.55 7.82 -4.00
N PHE A 86 13.51 8.53 -2.87
CA PHE A 86 12.44 9.50 -2.61
C PHE A 86 12.42 10.66 -3.61
N SER A 87 13.59 11.20 -3.97
CA SER A 87 13.70 12.23 -5.00
C SER A 87 13.26 11.72 -6.37
N GLY A 88 13.65 10.49 -6.74
CA GLY A 88 13.23 9.88 -8.00
C GLY A 88 11.74 9.56 -8.05
N PHE A 89 11.19 9.00 -6.98
CA PHE A 89 9.76 8.73 -6.84
C PHE A 89 8.94 10.02 -6.90
N THR A 90 9.40 11.07 -6.23
CA THR A 90 8.80 12.41 -6.33
C THR A 90 8.83 12.90 -7.78
N SER A 91 9.96 12.77 -8.49
CA SER A 91 10.06 13.15 -9.90
C SER A 91 9.07 12.38 -10.79
N ASP A 92 8.92 11.07 -10.57
CA ASP A 92 7.98 10.22 -11.32
C ASP A 92 6.53 10.70 -11.16
N LEU A 93 6.17 11.18 -9.95
CA LEU A 93 4.84 11.72 -9.63
C LEU A 93 4.55 13.09 -10.23
N HIS A 94 5.56 13.80 -10.76
CA HIS A 94 5.42 15.14 -11.34
C HIS A 94 5.53 15.17 -12.86
N ASN A 95 5.32 14.05 -13.56
CA ASN A 95 5.39 14.00 -15.01
C ASN A 95 4.22 14.79 -15.68
N PRO A 96 4.48 15.91 -16.39
CA PRO A 96 3.43 16.74 -16.98
C PRO A 96 2.60 16.02 -18.07
N SER A 97 3.26 15.14 -18.83
CA SER A 97 2.60 14.38 -19.90
C SER A 97 1.56 13.42 -19.32
N PHE A 98 1.93 12.72 -18.24
CA PHE A 98 1.02 11.81 -17.56
C PHE A 98 -0.13 12.56 -16.90
N TRP A 99 0.15 13.70 -16.27
CA TRP A 99 -0.88 14.51 -15.62
C TRP A 99 -1.95 14.96 -16.60
N SER A 100 -1.54 15.55 -17.73
CA SER A 100 -2.48 16.01 -18.74
C SER A 100 -3.31 14.87 -19.35
N THR A 101 -2.72 13.70 -19.53
CA THR A 101 -3.41 12.51 -20.07
C THR A 101 -4.42 11.96 -19.07
N PHE A 102 -4.01 11.82 -17.81
CA PHE A 102 -4.87 11.38 -16.71
C PHE A 102 -6.05 12.32 -16.52
N TYR A 103 -5.79 13.63 -16.36
CA TYR A 103 -6.83 14.60 -16.09
C TYR A 103 -7.90 14.61 -17.20
N LYS A 104 -7.47 14.54 -18.47
CA LYS A 104 -8.39 14.43 -19.62
C LYS A 104 -9.21 13.15 -19.60
N SER A 105 -8.66 12.01 -19.17
CA SER A 105 -9.37 10.73 -19.19
C SER A 105 -10.43 10.62 -18.10
N ILE A 106 -10.23 11.28 -16.96
CA ILE A 106 -11.17 11.25 -15.83
C ILE A 106 -12.12 12.46 -15.78
N ARG A 107 -11.87 13.48 -16.61
CA ARG A 107 -12.61 14.74 -16.62
C ARG A 107 -14.13 14.55 -16.67
N GLU A 108 -14.61 13.76 -17.63
CA GLU A 108 -16.05 13.55 -17.83
C GLU A 108 -16.66 12.75 -16.68
N LYS A 109 -15.95 11.74 -16.21
CA LYS A 109 -16.38 10.89 -15.09
C LYS A 109 -16.49 11.66 -13.77
N HIS A 110 -15.64 12.66 -13.57
CA HIS A 110 -15.56 13.42 -12.31
C HIS A 110 -16.03 14.87 -12.44
N SER A 111 -16.67 15.23 -13.57
CA SER A 111 -17.16 16.59 -13.86
C SER A 111 -16.11 17.69 -13.62
N LEU A 112 -14.86 17.42 -13.99
CA LEU A 112 -13.74 18.33 -13.77
C LEU A 112 -13.75 19.49 -14.80
N PRO A 113 -13.16 20.65 -14.47
CA PRO A 113 -12.97 21.76 -15.40
C PRO A 113 -12.32 21.35 -16.73
N ALA A 114 -12.65 22.10 -17.81
CA ALA A 114 -12.11 21.83 -19.14
C ALA A 114 -10.60 22.10 -19.25
N GLU A 115 -10.11 23.09 -18.51
CA GLU A 115 -8.69 23.41 -18.42
C GLU A 115 -7.98 22.45 -17.45
N VAL A 116 -6.79 22.00 -17.85
CA VAL A 116 -5.95 21.13 -17.01
C VAL A 116 -5.21 22.02 -16.01
N PRO A 117 -5.42 21.85 -14.68
CA PRO A 117 -4.71 22.65 -13.69
C PRO A 117 -3.22 22.27 -13.65
N PRO A 118 -2.38 23.09 -12.99
CA PRO A 118 -1.00 22.75 -12.73
C PRO A 118 -0.86 21.39 -12.01
N ILE A 119 0.27 20.73 -12.21
CA ILE A 119 0.55 19.44 -11.58
C ILE A 119 0.58 19.63 -10.06
N PRO A 120 -0.12 18.78 -9.29
CA PRO A 120 -0.08 18.86 -7.83
C PRO A 120 1.34 18.65 -7.32
N GLN A 121 1.74 19.46 -6.34
CA GLN A 121 3.03 19.30 -5.68
C GLN A 121 2.91 18.19 -4.63
N ILE A 122 3.57 17.06 -4.88
CA ILE A 122 3.49 15.86 -4.04
C ILE A 122 4.86 15.58 -3.42
N ASP A 123 4.95 15.58 -2.10
CA ASP A 123 6.11 15.04 -1.40
C ASP A 123 6.07 13.50 -1.43
N GLY A 124 6.91 12.89 -2.25
CA GLY A 124 6.97 11.44 -2.42
C GLY A 124 7.46 10.70 -1.17
N GLU A 125 8.29 11.33 -0.33
CA GLU A 125 8.77 10.74 0.92
C GLU A 125 7.65 10.72 1.96
N ALA A 126 6.97 11.85 2.16
CA ALA A 126 5.84 11.94 3.07
C ALA A 126 4.70 10.99 2.65
N LEU A 127 4.39 10.93 1.34
CA LEU A 127 3.41 10.00 0.80
C LEU A 127 3.82 8.54 1.06
N PHE A 128 5.09 8.19 0.82
CA PHE A 128 5.60 6.84 1.09
C PHE A 128 5.41 6.45 2.55
N TRP A 129 5.83 7.30 3.48
CA TRP A 129 5.71 7.00 4.90
C TRP A 129 4.25 6.96 5.38
N SER A 130 3.38 7.79 4.82
CA SER A 130 1.93 7.73 5.06
C SER A 130 1.34 6.38 4.63
N MET A 131 1.71 5.86 3.46
CA MET A 131 1.31 4.52 3.02
C MET A 131 1.78 3.44 3.99
N MET A 132 3.06 3.48 4.39
CA MET A 132 3.63 2.49 5.30
C MET A 132 2.99 2.57 6.68
N ASP A 133 2.65 3.77 7.16
CA ASP A 133 2.00 3.97 8.45
C ASP A 133 0.60 3.40 8.49
N HIS A 134 -0.18 3.66 7.44
CA HIS A 134 -1.52 3.10 7.29
C HIS A 134 -1.49 1.56 7.28
N SER A 135 -0.51 0.97 6.61
CA SER A 135 -0.30 -0.48 6.53
C SER A 135 0.31 -1.10 7.79
N ARG A 136 0.56 -0.35 8.87
CA ARG A 136 0.93 -0.93 10.17
C ARG A 136 -0.26 -1.50 10.93
N SER A 137 -1.48 -1.09 10.60
CA SER A 137 -2.67 -1.65 11.24
C SER A 137 -3.00 -3.02 10.64
N LEU A 138 -3.16 -4.00 11.53
CA LEU A 138 -3.80 -5.26 11.16
C LEU A 138 -5.25 -4.96 10.78
N ILE A 139 -5.76 -5.68 9.77
CA ILE A 139 -7.21 -5.72 9.55
C ILE A 139 -7.79 -6.42 10.78
N LEU A 140 -8.55 -5.67 11.59
CA LEU A 140 -9.18 -6.14 12.82
C LEU A 140 -9.95 -7.44 12.51
N GLY A 141 -9.44 -8.56 13.01
CA GLY A 141 -9.94 -9.89 12.70
C GLY A 141 -9.12 -10.63 11.65
N ALA A 142 -7.79 -10.70 11.79
CA ALA A 142 -6.94 -11.62 11.03
C ALA A 142 -7.38 -13.07 11.30
N SER A 143 -8.42 -13.49 10.58
CA SER A 143 -8.94 -14.84 10.46
C SER A 143 -7.84 -15.81 10.02
N ILE A 144 -6.75 -15.31 9.43
CA ILE A 144 -5.55 -16.05 9.08
C ILE A 144 -4.90 -16.71 10.31
N SER A 145 -4.84 -16.01 11.46
CA SER A 145 -4.27 -16.62 12.68
C SER A 145 -5.17 -17.74 13.21
N VAL A 146 -6.49 -17.57 13.11
CA VAL A 146 -7.49 -18.61 13.46
C VAL A 146 -7.44 -19.79 12.48
N PHE A 147 -7.22 -19.52 11.19
CA PHE A 147 -7.12 -20.54 10.14
C PHE A 147 -5.87 -21.41 10.31
N ILE A 148 -4.75 -20.79 10.66
CA ILE A 148 -3.48 -21.49 10.89
C ILE A 148 -3.52 -22.26 12.22
N SER A 149 -4.14 -21.70 13.27
CA SER A 149 -4.20 -22.39 14.58
C SER A 149 -5.06 -23.65 14.57
N HIS A 150 -5.99 -23.79 13.63
CA HIS A 150 -6.87 -24.97 13.51
C HIS A 150 -6.45 -25.96 12.42
N THR A 151 -5.30 -25.75 11.75
CA THR A 151 -4.80 -26.66 10.71
C THR A 151 -3.46 -27.28 11.13
N PRO A 152 -3.43 -28.52 11.62
CA PRO A 152 -2.24 -29.11 12.27
C PRO A 152 -1.03 -29.35 11.34
N ASN A 153 -1.12 -28.99 10.05
CA ASN A 153 -0.08 -29.23 9.05
C ASN A 153 0.38 -27.97 8.31
N PHE A 154 -0.06 -26.76 8.70
CA PHE A 154 0.41 -25.52 8.09
C PHE A 154 1.52 -24.86 8.93
N THR A 155 2.66 -24.59 8.30
CA THR A 155 3.74 -23.79 8.90
C THR A 155 3.74 -22.40 8.26
N LEU A 156 3.69 -21.34 9.08
CA LEU A 156 3.81 -19.96 8.61
C LEU A 156 5.29 -19.65 8.33
N GLN A 157 5.61 -19.18 7.12
CA GLN A 157 6.94 -18.66 6.77
C GLN A 157 6.79 -17.24 6.21
N SER A 158 7.52 -16.28 6.80
CA SER A 158 7.63 -14.91 6.26
C SER A 158 8.75 -14.84 5.24
N GLN A 159 8.49 -14.21 4.09
CA GLN A 159 9.48 -14.12 3.01
C GLN A 159 10.43 -12.91 3.12
N ARG A 160 10.14 -11.87 3.92
CA ARG A 160 11.03 -10.70 4.08
C ARG A 160 10.84 -9.97 5.43
N PRO A 161 11.91 -9.36 5.99
CA PRO A 161 11.80 -8.45 7.13
C PRO A 161 11.12 -7.12 6.73
N ASN A 162 10.36 -6.53 7.64
CA ASN A 162 9.63 -5.28 7.44
C ASN A 162 10.61 -4.08 7.46
N PRO A 163 10.63 -3.20 6.45
CA PRO A 163 11.48 -2.02 6.46
C PRO A 163 11.16 -1.14 7.68
N GLN A 164 12.19 -0.79 8.45
CA GLN A 164 12.07 0.12 9.59
C GLN A 164 12.25 1.56 9.09
N PRO A 165 11.46 2.53 9.58
CA PRO A 165 11.79 3.93 9.35
C PRO A 165 13.18 4.23 9.93
N PRO A 166 13.96 5.16 9.33
CA PRO A 166 15.16 5.65 9.96
C PRO A 166 14.80 6.22 11.33
N THR A 167 15.46 5.73 12.38
CA THR A 167 15.40 6.32 13.71
C THR A 167 15.97 7.73 13.62
N ASN A 168 15.09 8.73 13.66
CA ASN A 168 15.49 10.13 13.64
C ASN A 168 16.29 10.42 14.93
N PRO A 169 17.56 10.87 14.87
CA PRO A 169 18.23 11.36 16.07
C PRO A 169 17.50 12.61 16.55
N GLU A 170 17.12 12.57 17.82
CA GLU A 170 16.49 13.58 18.66
C GLU A 170 16.31 15.00 18.08
N LYS A 171 15.05 15.45 18.17
CA LYS A 171 14.65 16.86 18.13
C LYS A 171 15.38 17.66 19.21
N GLY A 172 16.49 18.30 18.85
CA GLY A 172 17.10 19.38 19.63
C GLY A 172 16.56 20.75 19.22
N CYS A 173 15.28 21.03 19.47
CA CYS A 173 14.72 22.38 19.34
C CYS A 173 14.46 22.95 20.74
N THR A 174 15.44 23.65 21.29
CA THR A 174 15.26 24.54 22.44
C THR A 174 14.76 25.91 21.96
N PRO A 175 13.72 26.49 22.60
CA PRO A 175 13.20 27.79 22.21
C PRO A 175 13.96 28.91 22.94
N ALA A 176 14.86 29.62 22.26
CA ALA A 176 15.26 30.96 22.71
C ALA A 176 16.02 31.74 21.61
N SER A 177 15.74 33.03 21.57
CA SER A 177 16.53 34.11 20.94
C SER A 177 16.24 34.50 19.49
N LYS A 178 15.21 35.35 19.38
CA LYS A 178 15.18 36.60 18.59
C LYS A 178 16.57 37.04 18.07
N THR A 179 16.73 37.12 16.75
CA THR A 179 17.00 38.33 15.93
C THR A 179 17.60 37.89 14.59
N CYS A 180 16.83 37.97 13.51
CA CYS A 180 17.35 37.92 12.16
C CYS A 180 17.84 39.32 11.77
N THR A 181 19.15 39.48 11.55
CA THR A 181 19.70 40.56 10.73
C THR A 181 20.32 39.95 9.48
N PRO A 182 20.01 40.46 8.28
CA PRO A 182 20.58 39.93 7.04
C PRO A 182 22.05 40.38 6.88
N PRO A 183 22.98 39.51 6.44
CA PRO A 183 24.29 39.98 6.02
C PRO A 183 24.16 40.76 4.71
N LYS A 184 24.69 41.99 4.73
CA LYS A 184 24.86 42.86 3.56
C LYS A 184 25.81 42.21 2.55
N ASN A 185 25.37 42.16 1.30
CA ASN A 185 26.24 42.00 0.14
C ASN A 185 27.21 43.18 0.03
N THR A 186 28.50 42.92 -0.21
CA THR A 186 29.41 43.47 -1.26
C THR A 186 30.87 43.48 -0.80
N PRO A 187 31.85 43.54 -1.73
CA PRO A 187 31.76 43.43 -3.19
C PRO A 187 32.23 42.08 -3.73
#